data_AF-A0A9X0PKZ2-F1
#
_entry.id   AF-A0A9X0PKZ2-F1
#
_cell.length_a   1.000
_cell.length_b   1.000
_cell.length_c   1.000
_cell.angle_alpha   90.00
_cell.angle_beta   90.00
_cell.angle_gamma   90.00
#
_symmetry.space_group_name_H-M   'P 1'
#
loop_
_entity.id
_entity.type
_entity.pdbx_description
1 polymer ?
#
loop_
_entity_poly.entity_id
_entity_poly.type
_entity_poly.pdbx_seq_one_letter_code
_entity_poly.pdbx_strand_id
1 'polypeptide(L)'
;MTPDNDNHVSRWGGIPQAKLTEFNRRAIGLLCSGFGLGPWNIPVNWDRVEWGSERYTKFVTSAHGLATWDFNRLTRLVIGAHDECIRVEISPCAFRYLKIEMWPREGREGCMTRRHPTIEQAIESYRRAA
;
A
#
# COMPACT_ATOMS: atom_id res chain seq x y z
N MET A 1 -16.37 -16.22 -11.82
CA MET A 1 -15.72 -15.77 -10.58
C MET A 1 -16.75 -14.90 -9.86
N THR A 2 -17.36 -15.39 -8.80
CA THR A 2 -18.49 -14.73 -8.14
C THR A 2 -18.02 -13.47 -7.41
N PRO A 3 -18.74 -12.33 -7.50
CA PRO A 3 -18.30 -11.05 -6.90
C PRO A 3 -18.43 -10.98 -5.37
N ASP A 4 -18.93 -12.04 -4.72
CA ASP A 4 -19.37 -11.99 -3.31
C ASP A 4 -18.32 -12.46 -2.29
N ASN A 5 -17.11 -12.84 -2.70
CA ASN A 5 -16.13 -13.40 -1.76
C ASN A 5 -15.19 -12.37 -1.11
N ASP A 6 -15.27 -11.09 -1.50
CA ASP A 6 -14.38 -10.04 -0.96
C ASP A 6 -14.79 -9.52 0.43
N ASN A 7 -16.01 -9.82 0.88
CA ASN A 7 -16.56 -9.36 2.15
C ASN A 7 -16.58 -10.39 3.28
N HIS A 8 -15.90 -11.54 3.13
CA HIS A 8 -15.87 -12.52 4.22
C HIS A 8 -15.11 -11.96 5.43
N VAL A 9 -15.84 -11.72 6.54
CA VAL A 9 -15.36 -11.07 7.78
C VAL A 9 -14.14 -11.79 8.37
N SER A 10 -14.01 -13.10 8.13
CA SER A 10 -12.83 -13.87 8.55
C SER A 10 -11.54 -13.45 7.85
N ARG A 11 -11.54 -12.72 6.72
CA ARG A 11 -10.29 -12.22 6.11
C ARG A 11 -9.58 -11.18 6.98
N TRP A 12 -10.32 -10.53 7.88
CA TRP A 12 -9.90 -9.32 8.58
C TRP A 12 -9.77 -9.48 10.09
N GLY A 13 -9.80 -10.71 10.62
CA GLY A 13 -10.01 -10.97 12.06
C GLY A 13 -8.91 -10.53 13.02
N GLY A 14 -7.83 -9.90 12.54
CA GLY A 14 -6.81 -9.22 13.36
C GLY A 14 -6.82 -7.68 13.21
N ILE A 15 -7.72 -7.15 12.38
CA ILE A 15 -7.78 -5.72 12.05
C ILE A 15 -9.03 -5.13 12.70
N PRO A 16 -8.92 -3.97 13.39
CA PRO A 16 -10.08 -3.32 13.98
C PRO A 16 -11.16 -3.04 12.92
N GLN A 17 -12.33 -3.68 13.04
CA GLN A 17 -13.37 -3.63 12.01
C GLN A 17 -13.87 -2.21 11.73
N ALA A 18 -13.96 -1.38 12.78
CA ALA A 18 -14.32 0.04 12.66
C ALA A 18 -13.31 0.88 11.84
N LYS A 19 -12.12 0.35 11.56
CA LYS A 19 -11.09 0.99 10.74
C LYS A 19 -11.06 0.48 9.31
N LEU A 20 -11.88 -0.50 8.93
CA LEU A 20 -11.99 -0.99 7.56
C LEU A 20 -12.88 -0.08 6.71
N THR A 21 -12.41 1.13 6.44
CA THR A 21 -13.01 1.99 5.41
C THR A 21 -12.65 1.48 4.02
N GLU A 22 -13.29 2.03 2.99
CA GLU A 22 -13.00 1.65 1.60
C GLU A 22 -11.52 1.85 1.25
N PHE A 23 -10.98 3.03 1.55
CA PHE A 23 -9.56 3.30 1.32
C PHE A 23 -8.65 2.35 2.12
N ASN A 24 -8.98 2.06 3.39
CA ASN A 24 -8.13 1.22 4.22
C ASN A 24 -8.11 -0.23 3.71
N ARG A 25 -9.24 -0.75 3.20
CA ARG A 25 -9.26 -2.06 2.53
C ARG A 25 -8.36 -2.08 1.30
N ARG A 26 -8.41 -1.03 0.47
CA ARG A 26 -7.54 -0.90 -0.70
C ARG A 26 -6.06 -0.80 -0.33
N ALA A 27 -5.73 -0.01 0.69
CA ALA A 27 -4.36 0.11 1.20
C ALA A 27 -3.82 -1.23 1.73
N ILE A 28 -4.64 -1.99 2.47
CA ILE A 28 -4.25 -3.33 2.94
C ILE A 28 -4.12 -4.30 1.76
N GLY A 29 -5.04 -4.24 0.80
CA GLY A 29 -4.99 -5.02 -0.44
C GLY A 29 -3.70 -4.78 -1.22
N LEU A 30 -3.33 -3.51 -1.44
CA LEU A 30 -2.06 -3.13 -2.06
C LEU A 30 -0.86 -3.67 -1.29
N LEU A 31 -0.85 -3.55 0.04
CA LEU A 31 0.24 -4.05 0.87
C LEU A 31 0.37 -5.58 0.76
N CYS A 32 -0.73 -6.32 0.81
CA CYS A 32 -0.77 -7.78 0.64
C CYS A 32 -0.27 -8.18 -0.76
N SER A 33 -0.74 -7.50 -1.80
CA SER A 33 -0.33 -7.72 -3.18
C SER A 33 1.14 -7.40 -3.41
N GLY A 34 1.68 -6.36 -2.75
CA GLY A 34 3.10 -6.03 -2.79
C GLY A 34 3.97 -7.10 -2.12
N PHE A 35 3.53 -7.59 -0.96
CA PHE A 35 4.30 -8.57 -0.18
C PHE A 35 4.11 -10.01 -0.66
N GLY A 36 3.07 -10.29 -1.45
CA GLY A 36 2.68 -11.63 -1.87
C GLY A 36 2.16 -12.49 -0.73
N LEU A 37 1.57 -11.86 0.29
CA LEU A 37 1.11 -12.50 1.52
C LEU A 37 -0.36 -12.17 1.77
N GLY A 38 -1.07 -13.08 2.42
CA GLY A 38 -2.39 -12.78 2.96
C GLY A 38 -2.31 -11.84 4.17
N PRO A 39 -3.41 -11.16 4.53
CA PRO A 39 -3.46 -10.21 5.65
C PRO A 39 -3.08 -10.83 7.01
N TRP A 40 -3.16 -12.16 7.12
CA TRP A 40 -2.76 -12.92 8.31
C TRP A 40 -1.26 -13.13 8.45
N ASN A 41 -0.54 -13.19 7.33
CA ASN A 41 0.89 -13.52 7.29
C ASN A 41 1.74 -12.28 7.04
N ILE A 42 1.12 -11.12 6.82
CA ILE A 42 1.83 -9.89 6.52
C ILE A 42 2.51 -9.37 7.80
N PRO A 43 3.79 -8.98 7.75
CA PRO A 43 4.56 -8.59 8.93
C PRO A 43 4.23 -7.16 9.35
N VAL A 44 2.97 -6.91 9.66
CA VAL A 44 2.43 -5.62 10.10
C VAL A 44 2.05 -5.71 11.56
N ASN A 45 2.45 -4.71 12.34
CA ASN A 45 1.93 -4.53 13.68
C ASN A 45 0.61 -3.76 13.61
N TRP A 46 -0.52 -4.47 13.69
CA TRP A 46 -1.87 -3.90 13.55
C TRP A 46 -2.21 -2.87 14.64
N ASP A 47 -1.70 -3.03 15.86
CA ASP A 47 -1.91 -2.08 16.97
C ASP A 47 -1.20 -0.74 16.74
N ARG A 48 -0.16 -0.74 15.91
CA ARG A 48 0.62 0.46 15.56
C ARG A 48 0.23 1.09 14.23
N VAL A 49 -0.78 0.56 13.55
CA VAL A 49 -1.27 1.17 12.31
C VAL A 49 -1.93 2.50 12.63
N GLU A 50 -1.49 3.55 11.94
CA GLU A 50 -2.12 4.87 12.04
C GLU A 50 -3.23 4.98 11.01
N TRP A 51 -4.46 5.14 11.49
CA TRP A 51 -5.67 5.21 10.68
C TRP A 51 -6.10 6.67 10.49
N GLY A 52 -5.80 7.27 9.35
CA GLY A 52 -6.03 8.69 9.06
C GLY A 52 -7.42 9.04 8.54
N SER A 53 -8.48 8.34 8.96
CA SER A 53 -9.87 8.57 8.55
C SER A 53 -10.02 8.81 7.03
N GLU A 54 -9.62 7.81 6.24
CA GLU A 54 -9.63 7.81 4.76
C GLU A 54 -8.60 8.72 4.06
N ARG A 55 -7.89 9.59 4.78
CA ARG A 55 -6.86 10.45 4.18
C ARG A 55 -5.51 9.76 4.01
N TYR A 56 -5.23 8.81 4.89
CA TYR A 56 -4.02 8.00 4.86
C TYR A 56 -4.14 6.75 5.73
N THR A 57 -3.26 5.78 5.46
CA THR A 57 -3.00 4.63 6.33
C THR A 57 -1.50 4.43 6.43
N LYS A 58 -0.97 4.25 7.63
CA LYS A 58 0.47 4.02 7.83
C LYS A 58 0.71 2.70 8.53
N PHE A 59 1.45 1.82 7.88
CA PHE A 59 1.76 0.49 8.37
C PHE A 59 3.17 0.45 8.95
N VAL A 60 3.32 -0.08 10.16
CA VAL A 60 4.63 -0.39 10.73
C VAL A 60 4.96 -1.84 10.42
N THR A 61 6.04 -2.06 9.69
CA THR A 61 6.47 -3.40 9.27
C THR A 61 7.91 -3.69 9.68
N SER A 62 8.19 -4.92 10.11
CA SER A 62 9.56 -5.39 10.29
C SER A 62 10.21 -5.58 8.93
N ALA A 63 11.46 -5.16 8.78
CA ALA A 63 12.14 -5.17 7.49
C ALA A 63 12.41 -6.60 7.01
N HIS A 64 11.52 -7.15 6.17
CA HIS A 64 11.73 -8.42 5.48
C HIS A 64 12.51 -8.28 4.16
N GLY A 65 13.06 -7.10 3.89
CA GLY A 65 13.67 -6.76 2.60
C GLY A 65 12.62 -6.29 1.60
N LEU A 66 12.92 -5.16 0.96
CA LEU A 66 12.14 -4.53 -0.11
C LEU A 66 13.03 -4.45 -1.36
N ALA A 67 13.37 -5.62 -1.91
CA ALA A 67 14.16 -5.71 -3.13
C ALA A 67 13.32 -5.36 -4.37
N THR A 68 13.96 -4.80 -5.38
CA THR A 68 13.36 -4.54 -6.70
C THR A 68 13.40 -5.76 -7.62
N TRP A 69 14.27 -6.74 -7.33
CA TRP A 69 14.37 -7.99 -8.07
C TRP A 69 14.09 -9.19 -7.17
N ASP A 70 14.83 -10.29 -7.18
CA ASP A 70 14.69 -11.44 -6.28
C ASP A 70 14.02 -11.10 -4.92
N PHE A 71 12.88 -11.76 -4.64
CA PHE A 71 11.96 -11.34 -3.59
C PHE A 71 11.42 -9.89 -3.81
N ASN A 72 10.83 -9.65 -4.98
CA ASN A 72 10.52 -8.35 -5.63
C ASN A 72 9.41 -7.50 -5.00
N ARG A 73 9.31 -7.51 -3.68
CA ARG A 73 8.24 -6.84 -2.94
C ARG A 73 8.19 -5.35 -3.22
N LEU A 74 9.34 -4.69 -3.39
CA LEU A 74 9.36 -3.26 -3.70
C LEU A 74 8.80 -2.99 -5.09
N THR A 75 9.19 -3.78 -6.09
CA THR A 75 8.68 -3.62 -7.46
C THR A 75 7.17 -3.85 -7.53
N ARG A 76 6.67 -4.90 -6.89
CA ARG A 76 5.22 -5.16 -6.82
C ARG A 76 4.47 -4.04 -6.10
N LEU A 77 5.03 -3.52 -5.01
CA LEU A 77 4.46 -2.40 -4.26
C LEU A 77 4.42 -1.13 -5.11
N VAL A 78 5.50 -0.81 -5.83
CA VAL A 78 5.58 0.35 -6.72
C VAL A 78 4.54 0.24 -7.83
N ILE A 79 4.50 -0.87 -8.56
CA ILE A 79 3.53 -1.07 -9.66
C ILE A 79 2.10 -0.95 -9.12
N GLY A 80 1.76 -1.68 -8.05
CA GLY A 80 0.43 -1.63 -7.46
C GLY A 80 0.04 -0.24 -6.94
N ALA A 81 0.98 0.54 -6.42
CA ALA A 81 0.73 1.92 -5.98
C ALA A 81 0.29 2.80 -7.16
N HIS A 82 0.96 2.65 -8.30
CA HIS A 82 0.56 3.31 -9.54
C HIS A 82 -0.81 2.83 -10.02
N ASP A 83 -1.08 1.53 -10.05
CA ASP A 83 -2.36 0.99 -10.53
C ASP A 83 -3.53 1.43 -9.64
N GLU A 84 -3.38 1.35 -8.32
CA GLU A 84 -4.40 1.76 -7.35
C GLU A 84 -4.52 3.29 -7.20
N CYS A 85 -3.67 4.09 -7.84
CA CYS A 85 -3.69 5.54 -7.65
C CYS A 85 -3.49 5.92 -6.16
N ILE A 86 -2.55 5.26 -5.51
CA ILE A 86 -2.20 5.46 -4.10
C ILE A 86 -0.74 5.89 -4.04
N ARG A 87 -0.46 7.06 -3.46
CA ARG A 87 0.92 7.45 -3.16
C ARG A 87 1.43 6.56 -2.03
N VAL A 88 2.53 5.86 -2.28
CA VAL A 88 3.26 5.11 -1.26
C VAL A 88 4.55 5.83 -0.92
N GLU A 89 4.85 5.96 0.37
CA GLU A 89 6.11 6.47 0.91
C GLU A 89 6.68 5.44 1.89
N ILE A 90 7.99 5.26 1.87
CA ILE A 90 8.71 4.42 2.83
C ILE A 90 9.56 5.35 3.69
N SER A 91 9.31 5.35 5.00
CA SER A 91 10.01 6.21 5.96
C SER A 91 10.59 5.39 7.12
N PRO A 92 11.65 5.88 7.78
CA PRO A 92 12.20 5.21 8.95
C PRO A 92 11.19 5.23 10.12
N CYS A 93 11.10 4.12 10.86
CA CYS A 93 10.25 4.04 12.06
C CYS A 93 11.05 3.79 13.34
N ALA A 94 11.88 2.74 13.36
CA ALA A 94 12.74 2.35 14.47
C ALA A 94 13.82 1.38 13.97
N PHE A 95 14.76 0.98 14.83
CA PHE A 95 15.74 -0.05 14.48
C PHE A 95 15.05 -1.32 13.96
N ARG A 96 15.35 -1.71 12.71
CA ARG A 96 14.74 -2.85 11.98
C ARG A 96 13.27 -2.72 11.57
N TYR A 97 12.66 -1.54 11.76
CA TYR A 97 11.27 -1.29 11.37
C TYR A 97 11.18 -0.13 10.37
N LEU A 98 10.37 -0.34 9.34
CA LEU A 98 10.01 0.68 8.35
C LEU A 98 8.53 1.04 8.50
N LYS A 99 8.20 2.26 8.11
CA LYS A 99 6.82 2.69 7.95
C LYS A 99 6.49 2.76 6.45
N ILE A 100 5.41 2.10 6.06
CA ILE A 100 4.84 2.21 4.72
C ILE A 100 3.60 3.09 4.84
N GLU A 101 3.69 4.28 4.30
CA GLU A 101 2.66 5.30 4.39
C GLU A 101 1.93 5.41 3.06
N MET A 102 0.60 5.39 3.10
CA MET A 102 -0.25 5.36 1.92
C MET A 102 -1.27 6.50 1.96
N TRP A 103 -1.39 7.23 0.85
CA TRP A 103 -2.38 8.30 0.67
C TRP A 103 -3.17 8.07 -0.63
N PRO A 104 -4.51 8.08 -0.59
CA PRO A 104 -5.29 8.03 -1.81
C PRO A 104 -5.06 9.30 -2.63
N ARG A 105 -5.07 9.15 -3.95
CA ARG A 105 -5.09 10.26 -4.89
C ARG A 105 -6.43 10.30 -5.59
N GLU A 106 -6.89 11.51 -5.90
CA GLU A 106 -8.20 11.77 -6.52
C GLU A 106 -8.27 11.23 -7.95
N GLY A 107 -7.13 11.19 -8.65
CA GLY A 107 -7.07 10.66 -10.01
C GLY A 107 -5.70 10.80 -10.65
N ARG A 108 -5.67 10.84 -11.99
CA ARG A 108 -4.43 10.91 -12.79
C ARG A 108 -4.02 12.34 -13.16
N GLU A 109 -4.90 13.30 -12.93
CA GLU A 109 -4.76 14.69 -13.33
C GLU A 109 -4.82 15.65 -12.13
N GLY A 110 -4.40 16.89 -12.36
CA GLY A 110 -4.36 17.96 -11.35
C GLY A 110 -2.97 18.16 -10.74
N CYS A 111 -2.94 18.79 -9.56
CA CYS A 111 -1.68 19.09 -8.88
C CYS A 111 -1.06 17.84 -8.23
N MET A 112 0.22 17.92 -7.86
CA MET A 112 1.00 16.80 -7.31
C MET A 112 0.39 16.15 -6.06
N THR A 113 -0.39 16.89 -5.27
CA THR A 113 -1.06 16.37 -4.08
C THR A 113 -2.38 15.66 -4.38
N ARG A 114 -2.96 15.88 -5.56
CA ARG A 114 -4.22 15.27 -6.00
C ARG A 114 -4.02 14.11 -6.97
N ARG A 115 -2.98 14.17 -7.80
CA ARG A 115 -2.74 13.17 -8.85
C ARG A 115 -1.78 12.06 -8.45
N HIS A 116 -1.91 10.92 -9.13
CA HIS A 116 -0.90 9.86 -9.20
C HIS A 116 -0.70 9.41 -10.65
N PRO A 117 0.52 9.46 -11.22
CA PRO A 117 0.75 8.99 -12.59
C PRO A 117 0.53 7.47 -12.69
N THR A 118 0.29 6.97 -13.91
CA THR A 118 0.42 5.52 -14.19
C THR A 118 1.88 5.10 -14.14
N ILE A 119 2.16 3.80 -14.13
CA ILE A 119 3.53 3.31 -14.11
C ILE A 119 4.28 3.66 -15.41
N GLU A 120 3.61 3.62 -16.56
CA GLU A 120 4.18 3.98 -17.86
C GLU A 120 4.59 5.45 -17.90
N GLN A 121 3.71 6.34 -17.43
CA GLN A 121 3.98 7.78 -17.34
C GLN A 121 5.14 8.07 -16.37
N ALA A 122 5.21 7.33 -15.26
CA ALA A 122 6.31 7.45 -14.32
C ALA A 122 7.64 7.00 -14.93
N ILE A 123 7.66 5.87 -15.66
CA ILE A 123 8.82 5.37 -16.39
C ILE A 123 9.27 6.37 -17.46
N GLU A 124 8.34 6.90 -18.25
CA GLU A 124 8.64 7.90 -19.28
C GLU A 124 9.23 9.17 -18.67
N SER A 125 8.68 9.64 -17.54
CA SER A 125 9.17 10.81 -16.82
C SER A 125 10.57 10.58 -16.25
N TYR A 126 10.81 9.40 -15.66
CA TYR A 126 12.12 9.02 -15.13
C TYR A 126 13.18 8.96 -16.23
N ARG A 127 12.88 8.32 -17.37
CA ARG A 127 13.81 8.19 -18.50
C ARG A 127 14.12 9.52 -19.19
N ARG A 128 13.21 10.50 -19.13
CA ARG A 128 13.45 11.86 -19.65
C ARG A 128 14.36 12.71 -18.76
N ALA A 129 14.38 12.40 -17.45
CA ALA A 129 15.18 13.13 -16.47
C ALA A 129 16.59 12.54 -16.28
N ALA A 130 16.80 11.30 -16.74
CA ALA A 130 18.09 10.61 -16.78
C ALA A 130 18.88 10.99 -18.04
#